data_AF-A0A316W4U1-F1
#
_entry.id   AF-A0A316W4U1-F1
#
_cell.length_a   1.000
_cell.length_b   1.000
_cell.length_c   1.000
_cell.angle_alpha   90.00
_cell.angle_beta   90.00
_cell.angle_gamma   90.00
#
_symmetry.space_group_name_H-M   'P 1'
#
loop_
_entity.id
_entity.type
_entity.pdbx_description
1 polymer ?
#
loop_
_entity_poly.entity_id
_entity_poly.type
_entity_poly.pdbx_seq_one_letter_code
_entity_poly.pdbx_strand_id
1 'polypeptide(L)'
;MASPGRAGPSTPRQDLGDDVAAPTSESLVHAPLIDPWIRKVVFLGTGTSGQIPAAPCVLPKAQGRKRCEACADAIRPGSKNRRGCCSAMVIGAGLDGVEHVILIDCGPTFYESALNAFRQHKQRRITALLLTHAHADAMLGLDSLRAWTMRGAIQQQIDVYCTQEAFEGVQNTFPYLVDESKATGDGSVGALKFHLIDPARPFEIDAGKGPIQDVSGKALLIEPLLVEHGLTSEGASFPCLGFRIGSLAYISDVSSIPPSTRSKLKGARVLVIDSLSPRRHISHYSLAQAVEESLRVAALNAEGEQDGPRLELALLTDLAHGLEHHSTDQALLSFVAGL
;
A
#
# COMPACT_ATOMS: atom_id res chain seq x y z
N MET A 1 -19.26 76.49 13.12
CA MET A 1 -18.39 76.22 11.95
C MET A 1 -16.99 75.98 12.51
N ALA A 2 -16.70 74.73 12.91
CA ALA A 2 -15.99 73.70 12.14
C ALA A 2 -14.46 73.81 12.32
N SER A 3 -13.94 73.04 13.28
CA SER A 3 -12.51 72.81 13.53
C SER A 3 -11.92 71.82 12.51
N PRO A 4 -10.65 71.94 12.09
CA PRO A 4 -9.97 70.85 11.39
C PRO A 4 -9.21 69.95 12.36
N GLY A 5 -9.43 68.65 12.23
CA GLY A 5 -8.91 67.59 13.08
C GLY A 5 -7.45 67.19 12.79
N ARG A 6 -6.83 66.59 13.81
CA ARG A 6 -5.51 65.96 13.78
C ARG A 6 -5.49 64.71 12.90
N ALA A 7 -4.52 64.61 12.00
CA ALA A 7 -4.15 63.36 11.34
C ALA A 7 -3.30 62.50 12.29
N GLY A 8 -3.74 61.27 12.55
CA GLY A 8 -2.95 60.24 13.24
C GLY A 8 -2.01 59.51 12.26
N PRO A 9 -0.91 58.91 12.73
CA PRO A 9 0.02 58.20 11.88
C PRO A 9 -0.59 56.86 11.42
N SER A 10 -0.62 56.64 10.11
CA SER A 10 -0.99 55.37 9.50
C SER A 10 0.12 54.34 9.72
N THR A 11 -0.18 53.28 10.46
CA THR A 11 0.64 52.07 10.47
C THR A 11 0.57 51.39 9.10
N PRO A 12 1.71 50.97 8.51
CA PRO A 12 1.66 50.17 7.30
C PRO A 12 1.13 48.78 7.68
N ARG A 13 -0.03 48.42 7.11
CA ARG A 13 -0.45 47.02 7.04
C ARG A 13 0.60 46.29 6.21
N GLN A 14 1.35 45.39 6.84
CA GLN A 14 2.09 44.37 6.12
C GLN A 14 1.05 43.44 5.49
N ASP A 15 0.88 43.54 4.17
CA ASP A 15 0.33 42.46 3.36
C ASP A 15 1.30 41.28 3.47
N LEU A 16 1.07 40.38 4.43
CA LEU A 16 1.55 39.02 4.36
C LEU A 16 0.56 38.22 3.52
N GLY A 17 0.51 38.58 2.23
CA GLY A 17 -0.07 37.76 1.19
C GLY A 17 1.01 36.86 0.62
N ASP A 18 1.51 35.92 1.41
CA ASP A 18 2.15 34.76 0.83
C ASP A 18 1.01 33.87 0.31
N ASP A 19 0.73 33.97 -0.99
CA ASP A 19 -0.03 32.96 -1.74
C ASP A 19 0.76 31.64 -1.63
N VAL A 20 0.57 30.91 -0.53
CA VAL A 20 1.04 29.54 -0.40
C VAL A 20 0.21 28.73 -1.38
N ALA A 21 0.79 28.45 -2.56
CA ALA A 21 0.15 27.62 -3.57
C ALA A 21 -0.35 26.32 -2.93
N ALA A 22 -1.60 25.94 -3.25
CA ALA A 22 -2.18 24.71 -2.76
C ALA A 22 -1.24 23.52 -3.05
N PRO A 23 -1.07 22.58 -2.10
CA PRO A 23 -0.12 21.49 -2.26
C PRO A 23 -0.48 20.64 -3.50
N THR A 24 0.54 20.30 -4.27
CA THR A 24 0.42 19.36 -5.40
C THR A 24 0.45 17.92 -4.89
N SER A 25 -0.13 16.97 -5.63
CA SER A 25 -0.03 15.54 -5.29
C SER A 25 1.44 15.10 -5.13
N GLU A 26 2.35 15.58 -5.97
CA GLU A 26 3.79 15.31 -5.84
C GLU A 26 4.39 15.83 -4.54
N SER A 27 4.01 17.05 -4.11
CA SER A 27 4.48 17.57 -2.82
C SER A 27 3.95 16.78 -1.62
N LEU A 28 2.71 16.27 -1.71
CA LEU A 28 2.09 15.47 -0.65
C LEU A 28 2.76 14.09 -0.51
N VAL A 29 3.02 13.39 -1.63
CA VAL A 29 3.65 12.06 -1.60
C VAL A 29 5.13 12.09 -1.22
N HIS A 30 5.78 13.24 -1.32
CA HIS A 30 7.17 13.44 -0.92
C HIS A 30 7.32 14.13 0.44
N ALA A 31 6.22 14.48 1.11
CA ALA A 31 6.26 15.02 2.46
C ALA A 31 6.84 13.99 3.44
N PRO A 32 7.66 14.41 4.43
CA PRO A 32 8.16 13.51 5.45
C PRO A 32 7.01 12.88 6.23
N LEU A 33 6.92 11.55 6.23
CA LEU A 33 6.05 10.82 7.13
C LEU A 33 6.61 10.92 8.55
N ILE A 34 5.82 11.46 9.47
CA ILE A 34 6.20 11.46 10.88
C ILE A 34 5.77 10.13 11.49
N ASP A 35 6.75 9.23 11.56
CA ASP A 35 6.65 7.89 12.13
C ASP A 35 7.93 7.57 12.94
N PRO A 36 7.83 6.86 14.07
CA PRO A 36 9.00 6.48 14.86
C PRO A 36 9.86 5.38 14.21
N TRP A 37 9.45 4.80 13.09
CA TRP A 37 10.20 3.73 12.42
C TRP A 37 10.26 3.89 10.89
N ILE A 38 9.14 4.23 10.23
CA ILE A 38 9.06 4.30 8.77
C ILE A 38 9.89 5.46 8.24
N ARG A 39 10.77 5.15 7.27
CA ARG A 39 11.54 6.12 6.50
C ARG A 39 10.99 6.31 5.09
N LYS A 40 10.45 5.25 4.49
CA LYS A 40 9.92 5.28 3.13
C LYS A 40 8.90 4.18 2.90
N VAL A 41 7.90 4.50 2.09
CA VAL A 41 6.98 3.53 1.49
C VAL A 41 7.17 3.60 -0.03
N VAL A 42 7.37 2.46 -0.67
CA VAL A 42 7.59 2.36 -2.12
C VAL A 42 6.57 1.39 -2.69
N PHE A 43 5.72 1.86 -3.61
CA PHE A 43 4.77 0.99 -4.29
C PHE A 43 5.47 0.22 -5.40
N LEU A 44 5.43 -1.12 -5.32
CA LEU A 44 5.92 -2.02 -6.37
C LEU A 44 4.84 -2.25 -7.44
N GLY A 45 3.57 -2.08 -7.08
CA GLY A 45 2.44 -1.98 -7.99
C GLY A 45 1.21 -1.41 -7.31
N THR A 46 0.29 -0.87 -8.11
CA THR A 46 -0.89 -0.10 -7.68
C THR A 46 -2.12 -0.39 -8.55
N GLY A 47 -2.06 -1.47 -9.32
CA GLY A 47 -3.10 -1.89 -10.24
C GLY A 47 -3.64 -3.26 -9.88
N THR A 48 -4.67 -3.64 -10.60
CA THR A 48 -5.43 -4.86 -10.35
C THR A 48 -4.69 -6.13 -10.72
N SER A 49 -5.29 -7.28 -10.39
CA SER A 49 -4.91 -8.58 -10.93
C SER A 49 -4.69 -8.60 -12.45
N GLY A 50 -5.47 -7.81 -13.19
CA GLY A 50 -5.39 -7.67 -14.64
C GLY A 50 -4.26 -6.76 -15.15
N GLN A 51 -3.62 -6.00 -14.25
CA GLN A 51 -2.54 -5.04 -14.54
C GLN A 51 -2.96 -3.93 -15.53
N ILE A 52 -2.12 -2.91 -15.69
CA ILE A 52 -2.31 -1.85 -16.68
C ILE A 52 -1.02 -1.63 -17.45
N PRO A 53 -1.03 -1.74 -18.79
CA PRO A 53 -2.22 -1.78 -19.67
C PRO A 53 -2.93 -3.15 -19.72
N ALA A 54 -4.26 -3.12 -19.82
CA ALA A 54 -5.05 -4.30 -20.13
C ALA A 54 -4.80 -4.77 -21.58
N ALA A 55 -4.48 -6.06 -21.78
CA ALA A 55 -4.15 -6.63 -23.07
C ALA A 55 -5.18 -6.31 -24.20
N PRO A 56 -6.51 -6.41 -23.97
CA PRO A 56 -7.50 -6.07 -25.00
C PRO A 56 -7.48 -4.61 -25.46
N CYS A 57 -6.87 -3.70 -24.70
CA CYS A 57 -6.75 -2.29 -25.06
C CYS A 57 -5.51 -2.00 -25.92
N VAL A 58 -4.46 -2.82 -25.88
CA VAL A 58 -3.17 -2.50 -26.52
C VAL A 58 -2.79 -3.46 -27.64
N LEU A 59 -3.27 -4.69 -27.61
CA LEU A 59 -3.06 -5.68 -28.66
C LEU A 59 -3.88 -5.35 -29.93
N PRO A 60 -3.49 -5.92 -31.10
CA PRO A 60 -4.26 -5.77 -32.34
C PRO A 60 -5.72 -6.15 -32.15
N LYS A 61 -6.63 -5.35 -32.71
CA LYS A 61 -8.07 -5.46 -32.48
C LYS A 61 -8.71 -6.50 -33.41
N ALA A 62 -9.67 -7.28 -32.91
CA ALA A 62 -10.85 -7.59 -33.71
C ALA A 62 -11.68 -6.29 -33.82
N GLN A 63 -12.11 -5.89 -35.03
CA GLN A 63 -12.62 -4.56 -35.39
C GLN A 63 -13.49 -3.86 -34.30
N GLY A 64 -13.28 -2.55 -34.09
CA GLY A 64 -14.26 -1.67 -33.40
C GLY A 64 -13.98 -1.23 -31.96
N ARG A 65 -13.02 -1.80 -31.21
CA ARG A 65 -12.80 -1.42 -29.79
C ARG A 65 -11.88 -0.20 -29.63
N LYS A 66 -12.29 0.90 -28.98
CA LYS A 66 -11.41 2.07 -28.69
C LYS A 66 -10.45 1.74 -27.53
N ARG A 67 -9.19 2.21 -27.59
CA ARG A 67 -8.25 2.10 -26.45
C ARG A 67 -8.68 3.10 -25.37
N CYS A 68 -8.70 2.70 -24.09
CA CYS A 68 -8.93 3.67 -23.02
C CYS A 68 -7.69 4.54 -22.81
N GLU A 69 -7.88 5.72 -22.22
CA GLU A 69 -6.81 6.71 -22.02
C GLU A 69 -5.70 6.17 -21.14
N ALA A 70 -6.04 5.55 -20.00
CA ALA A 70 -5.05 4.94 -19.10
C ALA A 70 -4.17 3.89 -19.82
N CYS A 71 -4.75 2.98 -20.61
CA CYS A 71 -3.96 1.98 -21.34
C CYS A 71 -3.15 2.58 -22.50
N ALA A 72 -3.67 3.61 -23.18
CA ALA A 72 -2.93 4.33 -24.20
C ALA A 72 -1.74 5.10 -23.59
N ASP A 73 -1.88 5.50 -22.32
CA ASP A 73 -0.86 6.16 -21.54
C ASP A 73 0.22 5.19 -21.01
N ALA A 74 -0.23 4.08 -20.44
CA ALA A 74 0.58 3.07 -19.76
C ALA A 74 1.66 2.39 -20.62
N ILE A 75 1.54 2.45 -21.95
CA ILE A 75 2.59 1.93 -22.84
C ILE A 75 3.84 2.82 -22.88
N ARG A 76 3.75 4.07 -22.40
CA ARG A 76 4.90 4.98 -22.37
C ARG A 76 5.78 4.65 -21.16
N PRO A 77 7.11 4.57 -21.33
CA PRO A 77 8.03 4.40 -20.20
C PRO A 77 7.82 5.48 -19.14
N GLY A 78 7.78 5.08 -17.86
CA GLY A 78 7.59 5.99 -16.73
C GLY A 78 6.15 6.51 -16.54
N SER A 79 5.18 6.06 -17.33
CA SER A 79 3.78 6.42 -17.12
C SER A 79 3.27 5.97 -15.74
N LYS A 80 2.62 6.89 -15.01
CA LYS A 80 1.90 6.59 -13.75
C LYS A 80 0.66 5.70 -13.96
N ASN A 81 0.24 5.52 -15.22
CA ASN A 81 -0.80 4.56 -15.60
C ASN A 81 -0.26 3.15 -15.88
N ARG A 82 1.07 2.94 -15.97
CA ARG A 82 1.63 1.58 -15.99
C ARG A 82 1.62 1.03 -14.57
N ARG A 83 0.69 0.11 -14.29
CA ARG A 83 0.46 -0.42 -12.94
C ARG A 83 0.59 -1.94 -12.94
N GLY A 84 1.52 -2.46 -12.15
CA GLY A 84 1.58 -3.88 -11.80
C GLY A 84 0.58 -4.22 -10.69
N CYS A 85 0.50 -5.50 -10.32
CA CYS A 85 -0.32 -5.97 -9.21
C CYS A 85 0.08 -5.29 -7.90
N CYS A 86 -0.90 -5.01 -7.03
CA CYS A 86 -0.69 -4.38 -5.74
C CYS A 86 0.45 -5.03 -4.94
N SER A 87 1.40 -4.20 -4.51
CA SER A 87 2.49 -4.61 -3.61
C SER A 87 3.23 -3.36 -3.14
N ALA A 88 3.74 -3.40 -1.91
CA ALA A 88 4.50 -2.30 -1.33
C ALA A 88 5.75 -2.78 -0.60
N MET A 89 6.76 -1.91 -0.57
CA MET A 89 8.00 -2.07 0.18
C MET A 89 8.06 -0.94 1.21
N VAL A 90 7.94 -1.30 2.50
CA VAL A 90 8.08 -0.38 3.64
C VAL A 90 9.49 -0.50 4.18
N ILE A 91 10.23 0.61 4.12
CA ILE A 91 11.60 0.73 4.64
C ILE A 91 11.53 1.51 5.93
N GLY A 92 12.02 0.92 7.01
CA GLY A 92 12.09 1.56 8.33
C GLY A 92 13.40 1.25 9.04
N ALA A 93 13.72 2.05 10.05
CA ALA A 93 14.90 1.90 10.87
C ALA A 93 14.63 2.36 12.30
N GLY A 94 15.06 1.55 13.26
CA GLY A 94 14.97 1.84 14.69
C GLY A 94 16.15 2.63 15.23
N LEU A 95 16.41 2.48 16.54
CA LEU A 95 17.49 3.14 17.26
C LEU A 95 18.89 2.81 16.73
N ASP A 96 19.09 1.57 16.27
CA ASP A 96 20.37 1.08 15.78
C ASP A 96 20.71 1.58 14.37
N GLY A 97 19.76 2.27 13.71
CA GLY A 97 19.90 2.79 12.36
C GLY A 97 19.93 1.71 11.27
N VAL A 98 19.68 0.44 11.61
CA VAL A 98 19.65 -0.64 10.63
C VAL A 98 18.33 -0.57 9.87
N GLU A 99 18.41 -0.45 8.54
CA GLU A 99 17.23 -0.47 7.69
C GLU A 99 16.68 -1.90 7.56
N HIS A 100 15.38 -2.00 7.75
CA HIS A 100 14.59 -3.20 7.57
C HIS A 100 13.58 -2.98 6.44
N VAL A 101 13.37 -4.03 5.64
CA VAL A 101 12.43 -4.02 4.53
C VAL A 101 11.29 -4.98 4.82
N ILE A 102 10.08 -4.44 4.96
CA ILE A 102 8.84 -5.22 5.04
C ILE A 102 8.13 -5.10 3.70
N LEU A 103 7.96 -6.23 3.01
CA LEU A 103 7.14 -6.32 1.81
C LEU A 103 5.69 -6.61 2.19
N ILE A 104 4.75 -6.04 1.44
CA ILE A 104 3.34 -6.41 1.45
C ILE A 104 3.03 -6.96 0.06
N ASP A 105 2.62 -8.23 0.02
CA ASP A 105 2.37 -9.04 -1.16
C ASP A 105 3.53 -9.21 -2.14
N CYS A 106 3.45 -10.29 -2.91
CA CYS A 106 4.43 -10.71 -3.90
C CYS A 106 3.70 -11.33 -5.10
N GLY A 107 3.07 -10.48 -5.90
CA GLY A 107 2.34 -10.84 -7.11
C GLY A 107 3.21 -11.17 -8.34
N PRO A 108 2.61 -11.51 -9.49
CA PRO A 108 3.33 -11.88 -10.70
C PRO A 108 4.21 -10.76 -11.26
N THR A 109 3.91 -9.49 -10.95
CA THR A 109 4.74 -8.34 -11.36
C THR A 109 5.89 -8.05 -10.39
N PHE A 110 6.01 -8.78 -9.29
CA PHE A 110 6.98 -8.53 -8.23
C PHE A 110 8.41 -8.45 -8.75
N TYR A 111 8.86 -9.42 -9.56
CA TYR A 111 10.28 -9.54 -9.91
C TYR A 111 10.82 -8.29 -10.63
N GLU A 112 10.13 -7.81 -11.66
CA GLU A 112 10.53 -6.61 -12.41
C GLU A 112 10.49 -5.37 -11.49
N SER A 113 9.40 -5.18 -10.75
CA SER A 113 9.21 -4.02 -9.87
C SER A 113 10.21 -3.99 -8.71
N ALA A 114 10.43 -5.14 -8.05
CA ALA A 114 11.33 -5.28 -6.91
C ALA A 114 12.78 -5.06 -7.32
N LEU A 115 13.25 -5.62 -8.44
CA LEU A 115 14.62 -5.37 -8.91
C LEU A 115 14.89 -3.88 -9.13
N ASN A 116 13.93 -3.15 -9.70
CA ASN A 116 14.07 -1.71 -9.90
C ASN A 116 14.04 -0.96 -8.56
N ALA A 117 13.07 -1.23 -7.70
CA ALA A 117 12.90 -0.55 -6.42
C ALA A 117 14.09 -0.78 -5.48
N PHE A 118 14.55 -2.02 -5.33
CA PHE A 118 15.69 -2.36 -4.46
C PHE A 118 16.97 -1.66 -4.94
N ARG A 119 17.22 -1.61 -6.25
CA ARG A 119 18.37 -0.87 -6.81
C ARG A 119 18.25 0.63 -6.57
N GLN A 120 17.10 1.22 -6.85
CA GLN A 120 16.87 2.67 -6.69
C GLN A 120 16.99 3.11 -5.23
N HIS A 121 16.55 2.27 -4.30
CA HIS A 121 16.56 2.57 -2.86
C HIS A 121 17.71 1.91 -2.10
N LYS A 122 18.68 1.33 -2.81
CA LYS A 122 19.89 0.71 -2.26
C LYS A 122 19.59 -0.38 -1.21
N GLN A 123 18.41 -1.01 -1.33
CA GLN A 123 18.01 -2.12 -0.49
C GLN A 123 18.56 -3.42 -1.06
N ARG A 124 18.79 -4.39 -0.17
CA ARG A 124 19.34 -5.70 -0.54
C ARG A 124 18.53 -6.84 0.05
N ARG A 125 18.28 -6.82 1.35
CA ARG A 125 17.61 -7.91 2.07
C ARG A 125 16.13 -7.61 2.25
N ILE A 126 15.33 -8.67 2.34
CA ILE A 126 13.93 -8.64 2.75
C ILE A 126 13.90 -9.11 4.20
N THR A 127 13.42 -8.27 5.12
CA THR A 127 13.27 -8.65 6.53
C THR A 127 12.05 -9.55 6.71
N ALA A 128 10.92 -9.17 6.11
CA ALA A 128 9.71 -9.96 6.13
C ALA A 128 8.87 -9.72 4.87
N LEU A 129 8.08 -10.71 4.49
CA LEU A 129 6.97 -10.58 3.56
C LEU A 129 5.66 -10.80 4.31
N LEU A 130 4.75 -9.85 4.22
CA LEU A 130 3.38 -9.95 4.70
C LEU A 130 2.48 -10.31 3.52
N LEU A 131 1.75 -11.41 3.61
CA LEU A 131 0.79 -11.82 2.58
C LEU A 131 -0.62 -11.45 3.04
N THR A 132 -1.32 -10.66 2.23
CA THR A 132 -2.68 -10.18 2.51
C THR A 132 -3.71 -11.31 2.36
N HIS A 133 -3.59 -12.09 1.30
CA HIS A 133 -4.46 -13.21 0.96
C HIS A 133 -3.83 -14.10 -0.14
N ALA A 134 -4.51 -15.18 -0.53
CA ALA A 134 -4.02 -16.16 -1.50
C ALA A 134 -4.66 -16.05 -2.90
N HIS A 135 -4.96 -14.84 -3.38
CA HIS A 135 -5.22 -14.67 -4.82
C HIS A 135 -3.93 -14.56 -5.62
N ALA A 136 -4.06 -14.84 -6.91
CA ALA A 136 -2.93 -14.96 -7.83
C ALA A 136 -2.06 -13.70 -7.87
N ASP A 137 -2.68 -12.54 -7.86
CA ASP A 137 -2.05 -11.24 -7.92
C ASP A 137 -1.35 -10.82 -6.62
N ALA A 138 -1.66 -11.46 -5.49
CA ALA A 138 -0.96 -11.26 -4.23
C ALA A 138 0.21 -12.24 -4.02
N MET A 139 0.18 -13.46 -4.60
CA MET A 139 1.15 -14.51 -4.27
C MET A 139 1.91 -15.15 -5.44
N LEU A 140 1.54 -14.95 -6.71
CA LEU A 140 2.20 -15.68 -7.80
C LEU A 140 3.66 -15.30 -8.06
N GLY A 141 4.15 -14.24 -7.42
CA GLY A 141 5.56 -13.85 -7.42
C GLY A 141 6.41 -14.60 -6.40
N LEU A 142 5.83 -15.42 -5.50
CA LEU A 142 6.57 -16.10 -4.43
C LEU A 142 7.76 -16.93 -4.95
N ASP A 143 7.63 -17.62 -6.09
CA ASP A 143 8.75 -18.37 -6.67
C ASP A 143 9.93 -17.45 -7.05
N SER A 144 9.67 -16.19 -7.42
CA SER A 144 10.71 -15.22 -7.77
C SER A 144 11.61 -14.85 -6.59
N LEU A 145 11.16 -15.08 -5.35
CA LEU A 145 11.96 -14.85 -4.14
C LEU A 145 13.18 -15.78 -4.04
N ARG A 146 13.24 -16.84 -4.86
CA ARG A 146 14.48 -17.62 -5.09
C ARG A 146 15.67 -16.73 -5.45
N ALA A 147 15.44 -15.61 -6.14
CA ALA A 147 16.53 -14.70 -6.51
C ALA A 147 17.23 -14.06 -5.29
N TRP A 148 16.57 -14.05 -4.13
CA TRP A 148 17.13 -13.60 -2.86
C TRP A 148 17.74 -14.74 -2.02
N THR A 149 17.22 -15.96 -2.16
CA THR A 149 17.57 -17.07 -1.25
C THR A 149 18.49 -18.11 -1.88
N MET A 150 18.59 -18.14 -3.20
CA MET A 150 19.38 -19.13 -3.94
C MET A 150 20.83 -19.15 -3.45
N ARG A 151 21.23 -20.30 -2.90
CA ARG A 151 22.58 -20.56 -2.33
C ARG A 151 22.99 -19.56 -1.24
N GLY A 152 22.02 -18.90 -0.59
CA GLY A 152 22.30 -17.89 0.44
C GLY A 152 22.96 -16.61 -0.07
N ALA A 153 22.90 -16.31 -1.37
CA ALA A 153 23.65 -15.21 -1.98
C ALA A 153 23.27 -13.82 -1.44
N ILE A 154 22.01 -13.63 -1.01
CA ILE A 154 21.55 -12.43 -0.31
C ILE A 154 21.13 -12.78 1.12
N GLN A 155 20.30 -13.80 1.28
CA GLN A 155 19.83 -14.29 2.57
C GLN A 155 19.57 -15.80 2.51
N GLN A 156 19.59 -16.49 3.66
CA GLN A 156 19.37 -17.95 3.70
C GLN A 156 17.91 -18.32 3.47
N GLN A 157 16.99 -17.47 3.93
CA GLN A 157 15.55 -17.66 3.82
C GLN A 157 14.86 -16.29 3.80
N ILE A 158 13.58 -16.27 3.43
CA ILE A 158 12.68 -15.14 3.65
C ILE A 158 11.55 -15.59 4.56
N ASP A 159 11.31 -14.82 5.62
CA ASP A 159 10.23 -15.04 6.56
C ASP A 159 8.92 -14.44 6.00
N VAL A 160 7.90 -15.29 5.85
CA VAL A 160 6.60 -14.97 5.25
C VAL A 160 5.52 -15.08 6.33
N TYR A 161 4.77 -14.01 6.54
CA TYR A 161 3.70 -13.93 7.54
C TYR A 161 2.35 -13.92 6.83
N CYS A 162 1.48 -14.86 7.19
CA CYS A 162 0.20 -15.06 6.52
C CYS A 162 -0.80 -15.77 7.44
N THR A 163 -2.09 -15.72 7.13
CA THR A 163 -3.09 -16.52 7.86
C THR A 163 -3.01 -18.00 7.47
N GLN A 164 -3.68 -18.86 8.23
CA GLN A 164 -3.80 -20.28 7.90
C GLN A 164 -4.42 -20.50 6.51
N GLU A 165 -5.47 -19.77 6.18
CA GLU A 165 -6.17 -19.86 4.91
C GLU A 165 -5.25 -19.45 3.74
N ALA A 166 -4.49 -18.37 3.92
CA ALA A 166 -3.53 -17.92 2.91
C ALA A 166 -2.39 -18.93 2.74
N PHE A 167 -1.88 -19.50 3.83
CA PHE A 167 -0.86 -20.55 3.79
C PHE A 167 -1.34 -21.79 3.03
N GLU A 168 -2.57 -22.24 3.25
CA GLU A 168 -3.17 -23.36 2.51
C GLU A 168 -3.27 -23.07 1.01
N GLY A 169 -3.67 -21.84 0.64
CA GLY A 169 -3.68 -21.39 -0.75
C GLY A 169 -2.28 -21.43 -1.38
N VAL A 170 -1.26 -20.99 -0.64
CA VAL A 170 0.15 -21.07 -1.07
C VAL A 170 0.59 -22.52 -1.20
N GLN A 171 0.30 -23.39 -0.22
CA GLN A 171 0.69 -24.79 -0.24
C GLN A 171 0.07 -25.56 -1.42
N ASN A 172 -1.17 -25.23 -1.79
CA ASN A 172 -1.85 -25.82 -2.94
C ASN A 172 -1.24 -25.34 -4.28
N THR A 173 -0.83 -24.08 -4.34
CA THR A 173 -0.30 -23.46 -5.57
C THR A 173 1.19 -23.74 -5.78
N PHE A 174 1.97 -23.69 -4.69
CA PHE A 174 3.41 -23.81 -4.64
C PHE A 174 3.86 -24.87 -3.62
N PRO A 175 3.46 -26.14 -3.80
CA PRO A 175 3.74 -27.19 -2.83
C PRO A 175 5.24 -27.35 -2.52
N TYR A 176 6.11 -27.08 -3.50
CA TYR A 176 7.57 -27.15 -3.37
C TYR A 176 8.21 -25.97 -2.60
N LEU A 177 7.50 -24.84 -2.43
CA LEU A 177 7.97 -23.73 -1.59
C LEU A 177 7.68 -23.96 -0.11
N VAL A 178 6.76 -24.88 0.19
CA VAL A 178 6.36 -25.26 1.55
C VAL A 178 7.02 -26.57 1.98
N ASP A 179 7.12 -27.53 1.06
CA ASP A 179 7.69 -28.85 1.29
C ASP A 179 8.75 -29.15 0.23
N GLU A 180 10.02 -29.04 0.63
CA GLU A 180 11.17 -29.27 -0.26
C GLU A 180 11.18 -30.67 -0.88
N SER A 181 10.53 -31.67 -0.26
CA SER A 181 10.44 -33.02 -0.83
C SER A 181 9.61 -33.07 -2.13
N LYS A 182 8.82 -32.03 -2.39
CA LYS A 182 8.02 -31.87 -3.62
C LYS A 182 8.76 -31.08 -4.70
N ALA A 183 9.98 -30.60 -4.43
CA ALA A 183 10.83 -29.99 -5.44
C ALA A 183 11.36 -31.04 -6.42
N THR A 184 11.62 -30.63 -7.66
CA THR A 184 12.26 -31.47 -8.68
C THR A 184 13.56 -30.81 -9.14
N GLY A 185 14.46 -31.59 -9.74
CA GLY A 185 15.74 -31.09 -10.22
C GLY A 185 16.79 -30.99 -9.11
N ASP A 186 17.67 -29.98 -9.19
CA ASP A 186 18.80 -29.81 -8.27
C ASP A 186 18.43 -29.14 -6.93
N GLY A 187 17.12 -28.96 -6.66
CA GLY A 187 16.63 -28.32 -5.45
C GLY A 187 16.88 -26.82 -5.41
N SER A 188 17.21 -26.18 -6.56
CA SER A 188 17.18 -24.73 -6.67
C SER A 188 15.73 -24.26 -6.54
N VAL A 189 15.23 -24.08 -5.32
CA VAL A 189 13.93 -23.49 -4.99
C VAL A 189 14.10 -22.33 -4.01
N GLY A 190 13.09 -21.46 -3.91
CA GLY A 190 13.12 -20.38 -2.93
C GLY A 190 12.97 -20.94 -1.51
N ALA A 191 13.86 -20.53 -0.59
CA ALA A 191 13.78 -20.91 0.81
C ALA A 191 12.87 -19.92 1.57
N LEU A 192 11.63 -20.33 1.84
CA LEU A 192 10.63 -19.52 2.55
C LEU A 192 10.30 -20.16 3.90
N LYS A 193 10.23 -19.34 4.95
CA LYS A 193 9.79 -19.77 6.28
C LYS A 193 8.45 -19.12 6.58
N PHE A 194 7.40 -19.91 6.68
CA PHE A 194 6.05 -19.42 6.94
C PHE A 194 5.78 -19.29 8.44
N HIS A 195 5.19 -18.15 8.81
CA HIS A 195 4.73 -17.82 10.15
C HIS A 195 3.24 -17.56 10.08
N LEU A 196 2.47 -18.41 10.76
CA LEU A 196 1.02 -18.27 10.83
C LEU A 196 0.67 -17.18 11.84
N ILE A 197 -0.08 -16.17 11.39
CA ILE A 197 -0.51 -15.05 12.23
C ILE A 197 -2.00 -15.13 12.56
N ASP A 198 -2.36 -14.65 13.75
CA ASP A 198 -3.75 -14.45 14.15
C ASP A 198 -4.26 -13.12 13.54
N PRO A 199 -5.28 -13.13 12.66
CA PRO A 199 -5.79 -11.92 12.01
C PRO A 199 -6.43 -10.93 13.00
N ALA A 200 -6.69 -11.34 14.25
CA ALA A 200 -7.25 -10.48 15.28
C ALA A 200 -6.19 -9.77 16.12
N ARG A 201 -4.92 -10.21 16.11
CA ARG A 201 -3.90 -9.76 17.08
C ARG A 201 -2.65 -9.20 16.41
N PRO A 202 -2.08 -8.10 16.95
CA PRO A 202 -0.78 -7.64 16.51
C PRO A 202 0.32 -8.65 16.82
N PHE A 203 1.37 -8.65 15.99
CA PHE A 203 2.52 -9.54 16.11
C PHE A 203 3.84 -8.78 15.87
N GLU A 204 4.95 -9.41 16.23
CA GLU A 204 6.30 -8.88 16.04
C GLU A 204 7.01 -9.62 14.92
N ILE A 205 7.86 -8.90 14.18
CA ILE A 205 8.77 -9.50 13.19
C ILE A 205 10.14 -9.66 13.84
N ASP A 206 10.68 -10.88 13.85
CA ASP A 206 12.04 -11.16 14.31
C ASP A 206 13.04 -10.85 13.20
N ALA A 207 13.97 -9.93 13.47
CA ALA A 207 15.02 -9.54 12.53
C ALA A 207 16.31 -10.38 12.68
N GLY A 208 16.22 -11.58 13.26
CA GLY A 208 17.32 -12.51 13.52
C GLY A 208 18.12 -12.21 14.80
N LYS A 209 17.77 -11.12 15.51
CA LYS A 209 18.35 -10.73 16.81
C LYS A 209 17.26 -10.39 17.84
N GLY A 210 16.04 -10.85 17.59
CA GLY A 210 14.84 -10.42 18.30
C GLY A 210 13.98 -9.47 17.47
N PRO A 211 12.89 -8.96 18.06
CA PRO A 211 11.91 -8.16 17.35
C PRO A 211 12.51 -6.85 16.83
N ILE A 212 12.03 -6.39 15.67
CA ILE A 212 12.31 -5.03 15.19
C ILE A 212 11.86 -4.03 16.25
N GLN A 213 12.67 -3.02 16.52
CA GLN A 213 12.36 -1.94 17.46
C GLN A 213 12.26 -0.59 16.75
N ASP A 214 11.45 0.31 17.29
CA ASP A 214 11.35 1.70 16.83
C ASP A 214 12.45 2.59 17.43
N VAL A 215 12.43 3.89 17.13
CA VAL A 215 13.38 4.88 17.70
C VAL A 215 13.17 5.20 19.18
N SER A 216 12.28 4.50 19.89
CA SER A 216 12.19 4.52 21.34
C SER A 216 12.72 3.25 22.00
N GLY A 217 13.11 2.24 21.20
CA GLY A 217 13.50 0.91 21.67
C GLY A 217 12.30 0.00 21.96
N LYS A 218 11.08 0.42 21.62
CA LYS A 218 9.88 -0.41 21.75
C LYS A 218 9.76 -1.33 20.54
N ALA A 219 9.27 -2.56 20.75
CA ALA A 219 8.98 -3.47 19.64
C ALA A 219 7.98 -2.86 18.65
N LEU A 220 8.30 -2.97 17.36
CA LEU A 220 7.41 -2.61 16.26
C LEU A 220 6.34 -3.69 16.14
N LEU A 221 5.10 -3.30 16.45
CA LEU A 221 3.94 -4.16 16.27
C LEU A 221 3.36 -3.99 14.86
N ILE A 222 3.17 -5.12 14.18
CA ILE A 222 2.40 -5.20 12.93
C ILE A 222 0.97 -5.55 13.32
N GLU A 223 0.03 -4.69 12.97
CA GLU A 223 -1.39 -4.88 13.29
C GLU A 223 -2.14 -5.38 12.04
N PRO A 224 -2.64 -6.63 12.02
CA PRO A 224 -3.50 -7.11 10.95
C PRO A 224 -4.83 -6.37 10.93
N LEU A 225 -5.26 -6.00 9.72
CA LEU A 225 -6.52 -5.34 9.44
C LEU A 225 -7.43 -6.30 8.67
N LEU A 226 -8.18 -7.14 9.38
CA LEU A 226 -9.09 -8.10 8.75
C LEU A 226 -10.25 -7.39 8.04
N VAL A 227 -10.36 -7.57 6.74
CA VAL A 227 -11.40 -6.97 5.89
C VAL A 227 -12.12 -8.04 5.08
N GLU A 228 -13.27 -7.66 4.52
CA GLU A 228 -14.04 -8.49 3.60
C GLU A 228 -13.60 -8.17 2.17
N HIS A 229 -13.38 -9.18 1.34
CA HIS A 229 -12.95 -9.06 -0.06
C HIS A 229 -13.82 -9.95 -0.97
N GLY A 230 -15.12 -9.63 -1.01
CA GLY A 230 -16.10 -10.35 -1.84
C GLY A 230 -16.58 -11.65 -1.21
N LEU A 231 -16.96 -12.60 -2.08
CA LEU A 231 -17.58 -13.85 -1.66
C LEU A 231 -16.79 -15.06 -2.15
N THR A 232 -16.76 -16.12 -1.35
CA THR A 232 -16.28 -17.45 -1.75
C THR A 232 -17.26 -18.11 -2.72
N SER A 233 -16.86 -19.25 -3.32
CA SER A 233 -17.75 -20.07 -4.16
C SER A 233 -19.02 -20.53 -3.45
N GLU A 234 -18.98 -20.64 -2.13
CA GLU A 234 -20.08 -21.05 -1.26
C GLU A 234 -20.94 -19.85 -0.81
N GLY A 235 -20.61 -18.63 -1.22
CA GLY A 235 -21.33 -17.42 -0.89
C GLY A 235 -21.02 -16.84 0.50
N ALA A 236 -19.99 -17.35 1.20
CA ALA A 236 -19.49 -16.75 2.42
C ALA A 236 -18.57 -15.55 2.11
N SER A 237 -18.35 -14.63 3.06
CA SER A 237 -17.37 -13.55 2.88
C SER A 237 -15.96 -14.12 2.75
N PHE A 238 -15.20 -13.67 1.74
CA PHE A 238 -13.80 -14.01 1.60
C PHE A 238 -12.94 -13.06 2.46
N PRO A 239 -12.18 -13.56 3.46
CA PRO A 239 -11.36 -12.71 4.30
C PRO A 239 -10.08 -12.28 3.56
N CYS A 240 -9.68 -11.02 3.75
CA CYS A 240 -8.40 -10.49 3.32
C CYS A 240 -7.78 -9.69 4.48
N LEU A 241 -6.46 -9.56 4.50
CA LEU A 241 -5.76 -8.68 5.43
C LEU A 241 -5.28 -7.40 4.75
N GLY A 242 -5.54 -6.27 5.38
CA GLY A 242 -4.60 -5.15 5.34
C GLY A 242 -3.60 -5.25 6.48
N PHE A 243 -2.64 -4.33 6.51
CA PHE A 243 -1.68 -4.21 7.61
C PHE A 243 -1.51 -2.77 8.02
N ARG A 244 -1.47 -2.54 9.34
CA ARG A 244 -1.00 -1.29 9.92
C ARG A 244 0.41 -1.49 10.48
N ILE A 245 1.32 -0.62 10.03
CA ILE A 245 2.73 -0.58 10.43
C ILE A 245 2.99 0.85 10.89
N GLY A 246 3.15 1.05 12.20
CA GLY A 246 3.22 2.39 12.77
C GLY A 246 2.01 3.27 12.38
N SER A 247 2.30 4.37 11.70
CA SER A 247 1.34 5.35 11.20
C SER A 247 0.78 5.06 9.81
N LEU A 248 1.27 4.03 9.12
CA LEU A 248 0.76 3.58 7.83
C LEU A 248 -0.31 2.50 8.02
N ALA A 249 -1.47 2.65 7.38
CA ALA A 249 -2.43 1.58 7.14
C ALA A 249 -2.49 1.27 5.64
N TYR A 250 -2.34 0.00 5.26
CA TYR A 250 -2.38 -0.47 3.88
C TYR A 250 -3.45 -1.54 3.69
N ILE A 251 -4.42 -1.30 2.82
CA ILE A 251 -5.55 -2.20 2.53
C ILE A 251 -5.78 -2.21 1.01
N SER A 252 -5.26 -3.21 0.29
CA SER A 252 -5.32 -3.23 -1.18
C SER A 252 -6.59 -3.83 -1.78
N ASP A 253 -7.25 -4.73 -1.05
CA ASP A 253 -8.36 -5.55 -1.56
C ASP A 253 -9.49 -5.56 -0.55
N VAL A 254 -10.55 -4.76 -0.76
CA VAL A 254 -11.62 -4.62 0.23
C VAL A 254 -12.99 -4.29 -0.37
N SER A 255 -13.99 -5.10 -0.06
CA SER A 255 -15.41 -4.78 -0.30
C SER A 255 -16.10 -4.15 0.91
N SER A 256 -15.56 -4.34 2.12
CA SER A 256 -16.14 -3.85 3.38
C SER A 256 -15.15 -3.93 4.53
N ILE A 257 -15.10 -2.88 5.36
CA ILE A 257 -14.30 -2.82 6.59
C ILE A 257 -15.24 -2.97 7.81
N PRO A 258 -15.12 -4.07 8.58
CA PRO A 258 -15.88 -4.27 9.81
C PRO A 258 -15.57 -3.18 10.87
N PRO A 259 -16.52 -2.84 11.77
CA PRO A 259 -16.28 -1.86 12.83
C PRO A 259 -15.07 -2.18 13.72
N SER A 260 -14.82 -3.46 13.99
CA SER A 260 -13.66 -3.94 14.76
C SER A 260 -12.33 -3.66 14.07
N THR A 261 -12.28 -3.65 12.74
CA THR A 261 -11.08 -3.31 11.97
C THR A 261 -10.96 -1.80 11.78
N ARG A 262 -12.09 -1.11 11.57
CA ARG A 262 -12.10 0.36 11.45
C ARG A 262 -11.55 1.04 12.71
N SER A 263 -11.85 0.54 13.91
CA SER A 263 -11.29 1.09 15.15
C SER A 263 -9.76 1.00 15.22
N LYS A 264 -9.15 -0.03 14.59
CA LYS A 264 -7.70 -0.19 14.47
C LYS A 264 -7.05 0.84 13.53
N LEU A 265 -7.82 1.56 12.73
CA LEU A 265 -7.31 2.64 11.86
C LEU A 265 -7.09 3.95 12.62
N LYS A 266 -7.58 4.06 13.88
CA LYS A 266 -7.41 5.27 14.68
C LYS A 266 -5.93 5.59 14.91
N GLY A 267 -5.52 6.79 14.55
CA GLY A 267 -4.14 7.28 14.59
C GLY A 267 -3.29 6.91 13.37
N ALA A 268 -3.86 6.28 12.34
CA ALA A 268 -3.20 6.18 11.04
C ALA A 268 -3.07 7.58 10.42
N ARG A 269 -1.88 7.92 9.96
CA ARG A 269 -1.58 9.21 9.32
C ARG A 269 -1.53 9.08 7.81
N VAL A 270 -1.16 7.89 7.32
CA VAL A 270 -1.22 7.53 5.91
C VAL A 270 -2.14 6.33 5.76
N LEU A 271 -3.13 6.45 4.90
CA LEU A 271 -4.02 5.38 4.49
C LEU A 271 -3.77 5.06 3.02
N VAL A 272 -3.44 3.81 2.71
CA VAL A 272 -3.49 3.26 1.35
C VAL A 272 -4.70 2.35 1.27
N ILE A 273 -5.61 2.62 0.33
CA ILE A 273 -6.90 1.92 0.27
C ILE A 273 -7.30 1.56 -1.17
N ASP A 274 -7.89 0.37 -1.33
CA ASP A 274 -8.53 -0.12 -2.54
C ASP A 274 -9.49 0.89 -3.16
N SER A 275 -9.41 1.03 -4.49
CA SER A 275 -10.37 1.77 -5.30
C SER A 275 -10.41 1.21 -6.72
N LEU A 276 -10.92 -0.01 -6.89
CA LEU A 276 -10.98 -0.69 -8.19
C LEU A 276 -11.50 0.16 -9.36
N SER A 277 -12.68 0.77 -9.21
CA SER A 277 -13.32 1.49 -10.31
C SER A 277 -14.33 2.54 -9.83
N PRO A 278 -14.85 3.43 -10.71
CA PRO A 278 -15.95 4.32 -10.34
C PRO A 278 -17.24 3.57 -9.98
N ARG A 279 -17.41 2.33 -10.44
CA ARG A 279 -18.61 1.52 -10.20
C ARG A 279 -18.38 0.59 -9.00
N ARG A 280 -19.46 0.32 -8.27
CA ARG A 280 -19.45 -0.69 -7.20
C ARG A 280 -19.05 -2.05 -7.77
N HIS A 281 -18.25 -2.76 -7.01
CA HIS A 281 -17.84 -4.12 -7.28
C HIS A 281 -18.16 -4.99 -6.07
N ILE A 282 -18.37 -6.29 -6.29
CA ILE A 282 -18.71 -7.22 -5.19
C ILE A 282 -17.54 -7.44 -4.23
N SER A 283 -16.31 -7.42 -4.76
CA SER A 283 -15.09 -7.71 -4.00
C SER A 283 -14.22 -6.51 -3.68
N HIS A 284 -14.55 -5.33 -4.24
CA HIS A 284 -13.68 -4.15 -4.15
C HIS A 284 -14.49 -2.88 -3.95
N TYR A 285 -13.83 -1.90 -3.34
CA TYR A 285 -14.36 -0.56 -3.19
C TYR A 285 -14.41 0.14 -4.54
N SER A 286 -15.50 0.89 -4.73
CA SER A 286 -15.53 1.94 -5.74
C SER A 286 -14.76 3.18 -5.26
N LEU A 287 -14.40 4.05 -6.19
CA LEU A 287 -13.78 5.34 -5.87
C LEU A 287 -14.54 6.12 -4.78
N ALA A 288 -15.87 6.16 -4.86
CA ALA A 288 -16.70 6.83 -3.87
C ALA A 288 -16.63 6.16 -2.48
N GLN A 289 -16.59 4.82 -2.42
CA GLN A 289 -16.45 4.09 -1.16
C GLN A 289 -15.08 4.31 -0.53
N ALA A 290 -14.02 4.34 -1.34
CA ALA A 290 -12.66 4.60 -0.88
C ALA A 290 -12.51 6.01 -0.29
N VAL A 291 -13.07 7.02 -0.97
CA VAL A 291 -13.10 8.41 -0.49
C VAL A 291 -13.92 8.52 0.80
N GLU A 292 -15.12 7.93 0.84
CA GLU A 292 -15.97 7.94 2.04
C GLU A 292 -15.26 7.30 3.24
N GLU A 293 -14.62 6.14 3.05
CA GLU A 293 -13.89 5.48 4.12
C GLU A 293 -12.67 6.29 4.57
N SER A 294 -11.97 6.95 3.64
CA SER A 294 -10.86 7.87 3.99
C SER A 294 -11.34 9.03 4.87
N LEU A 295 -12.50 9.62 4.55
CA LEU A 295 -13.11 10.67 5.37
C LEU A 295 -13.56 10.16 6.75
N ARG A 296 -14.07 8.92 6.83
CA ARG A 296 -14.39 8.27 8.12
C ARG A 296 -13.15 8.07 8.98
N VAL A 297 -12.03 7.65 8.39
CA VAL A 297 -10.74 7.53 9.12
C VAL A 297 -10.25 8.90 9.58
N ALA A 298 -10.37 9.94 8.74
CA ALA A 298 -10.05 11.31 9.14
C ALA A 298 -10.93 11.78 10.32
N ALA A 299 -12.23 11.50 10.31
CA ALA A 299 -13.14 11.80 11.41
C ALA A 299 -12.80 11.02 12.68
N LEU A 300 -12.50 9.72 12.56
CA LEU A 300 -12.09 8.85 13.68
C LEU A 300 -10.82 9.38 14.39
N ASN A 301 -9.91 9.96 13.62
CA ASN A 301 -8.72 10.63 14.14
C ASN A 301 -9.07 11.96 14.85
N ALA A 302 -10.02 12.72 14.31
CA ALA A 302 -10.47 14.00 14.85
C ALA A 302 -11.31 13.87 16.14
N GLU A 303 -11.96 12.73 16.37
CA GLU A 303 -12.65 12.42 17.65
C GLU A 303 -11.69 12.26 18.84
N GLY A 304 -10.37 12.40 18.63
CA GLY A 304 -9.34 12.43 19.69
C GLY A 304 -9.15 13.81 20.35
N GLU A 305 -8.07 13.96 21.11
CA GLU A 305 -7.64 15.25 21.69
C GLU A 305 -7.42 16.29 20.57
N GLN A 306 -7.54 17.59 20.88
CA GLN A 306 -7.39 18.68 19.88
C GLN A 306 -6.05 18.63 19.10
N ASP A 307 -5.02 18.03 19.69
CA ASP A 307 -3.67 17.84 19.12
C ASP A 307 -3.38 16.39 18.69
N GLY A 308 -4.43 15.56 18.55
CA GLY A 308 -4.31 14.18 18.12
C GLY A 308 -3.80 14.02 16.68
N PRO A 309 -3.23 12.85 16.33
CA PRO A 309 -2.73 12.59 14.98
C PRO A 309 -3.88 12.69 13.97
N ARG A 310 -3.69 13.49 12.91
CA ARG A 310 -4.63 13.62 11.80
C ARG A 310 -4.31 12.62 10.70
N LEU A 311 -5.31 12.29 9.88
CA LEU A 311 -5.03 11.64 8.60
C LEU A 311 -4.42 12.70 7.66
N GLU A 312 -3.17 12.50 7.28
CA GLU A 312 -2.38 13.47 6.51
C GLU A 312 -2.42 13.17 5.02
N LEU A 313 -2.53 11.87 4.67
CA LEU A 313 -2.54 11.42 3.29
C LEU A 313 -3.40 10.17 3.13
N ALA A 314 -4.29 10.18 2.16
CA ALA A 314 -4.97 9.00 1.66
C ALA A 314 -4.54 8.75 0.21
N LEU A 315 -4.07 7.54 -0.07
CA LEU A 315 -3.64 7.08 -1.38
C LEU A 315 -4.54 5.96 -1.86
N LEU A 316 -4.90 6.00 -3.13
CA LEU A 316 -5.69 4.95 -3.76
C LEU A 316 -4.79 3.92 -4.42
N THR A 317 -5.11 2.64 -4.25
CA THR A 317 -4.45 1.51 -4.92
C THR A 317 -5.48 0.61 -5.60
N ASP A 318 -5.02 -0.47 -6.20
CA ASP A 318 -5.83 -1.45 -6.94
C ASP A 318 -6.64 -0.83 -8.09
N LEU A 319 -6.11 0.23 -8.69
CA LEU A 319 -6.86 1.04 -9.65
C LEU A 319 -6.96 0.31 -11.00
N ALA A 320 -8.17 0.03 -11.48
CA ALA A 320 -8.38 -0.52 -12.83
C ALA A 320 -8.15 0.52 -13.93
N HIS A 321 -8.01 0.04 -15.18
CA HIS A 321 -7.75 0.88 -16.36
C HIS A 321 -8.89 1.83 -16.78
N GLY A 322 -10.00 1.84 -16.03
CA GLY A 322 -11.05 2.84 -16.13
C GLY A 322 -10.77 4.12 -15.33
N LEU A 323 -9.74 4.12 -14.47
CA LEU A 323 -9.26 5.27 -13.69
C LEU A 323 -7.90 5.71 -14.22
N GLU A 324 -7.91 6.75 -15.07
CA GLU A 324 -6.69 7.38 -15.57
C GLU A 324 -6.09 8.27 -14.47
N HIS A 325 -4.78 8.15 -14.24
CA HIS A 325 -4.09 8.72 -13.09
C HIS A 325 -4.28 10.24 -12.97
N HIS A 326 -3.96 11.01 -14.02
CA HIS A 326 -3.89 12.46 -13.92
C HIS A 326 -5.27 13.10 -13.74
N SER A 327 -6.25 12.64 -14.51
CA SER A 327 -7.64 13.09 -14.40
C SER A 327 -8.28 12.70 -13.08
N THR A 328 -7.99 11.50 -12.57
CA THR A 328 -8.48 11.04 -11.26
C THR A 328 -7.85 11.85 -10.12
N ASP A 329 -6.52 12.03 -10.14
CA ASP A 329 -5.77 12.82 -9.15
C ASP A 329 -6.28 14.27 -9.09
N GLN A 330 -6.45 14.91 -10.24
CA GLN A 330 -6.99 16.27 -10.33
C GLN A 330 -8.42 16.36 -9.77
N ALA A 331 -9.27 15.38 -10.05
CA ALA A 331 -10.64 15.34 -9.53
C ALA A 331 -10.67 15.19 -8.00
N LEU A 332 -9.80 14.36 -7.44
CA LEU A 332 -9.67 14.17 -5.99
C LEU A 332 -9.11 15.42 -5.29
N LEU A 333 -8.08 16.05 -5.85
CA LEU A 333 -7.54 17.30 -5.31
C LEU A 333 -8.59 18.41 -5.32
N SER A 334 -9.37 18.51 -6.41
CA SER A 334 -10.47 19.49 -6.51
C SER A 334 -11.59 19.19 -5.50
N PHE A 335 -11.90 17.92 -5.27
CA PHE A 335 -12.88 17.50 -4.26
C PHE A 335 -12.41 17.87 -2.85
N VAL A 336 -11.17 17.54 -2.49
CA VAL A 336 -10.60 17.83 -1.17
C VAL A 336 -10.49 19.33 -0.92
N ALA A 337 -10.10 20.12 -1.92
CA ALA A 337 -10.04 21.58 -1.81
C ALA A 337 -11.42 22.25 -1.60
N GLY A 338 -12.51 21.53 -1.90
CA GLY A 338 -13.88 22.00 -1.69
C GLY A 338 -14.53 21.57 -0.37
N LEU A 339 -13.85 20.75 0.45
CA LEU A 339 -14.29 20.37 1.80
C LEU A 339 -13.99 21.48 2.81
#